data_AF-X0U284-F1
#
_entry.id   AF-X0U284-F1
#
_cell.length_a   1.000
_cell.length_b   1.000
_cell.length_c   1.000
_cell.angle_alpha   90.00
_cell.angle_beta   90.00
_cell.angle_gamma   90.00
#
_symmetry.space_group_name_H-M   'P 1'
#
loop_
_entity.id
_entity.type
_entity.pdbx_description
1 polymer ?
#
loop_
_entity_poly.entity_id
_entity_poly.type
_entity_poly.pdbx_seq_one_letter_code
_entity_poly.pdbx_strand_id
1 'polypeptide(L)' 'MNEKELLLQAIAGSEADYTEIRIDHEVRNQVQFQKDKLENLESSSELGGIVRCLKEGGWGIAVLNDISQLRQK' A
#
# COMPACT_ATOMS: atom_id res chain seq x y z
N MET A 1 -16.96 -1.98 3.57
CA MET A 1 -16.05 -3.13 3.42
C MET A 1 -14.75 -2.74 4.08
N ASN A 2 -14.29 -3.51 5.06
CA ASN A 2 -13.05 -3.21 5.77
C ASN A 2 -11.82 -3.61 4.93
N GLU A 3 -10.64 -3.08 5.27
CA GLU A 3 -9.39 -3.35 4.54
C GLU A 3 -9.06 -4.85 4.48
N LYS A 4 -9.21 -5.56 5.59
CA LYS A 4 -9.00 -7.02 5.65
C LYS A 4 -9.93 -7.79 4.68
N GLU A 5 -11.19 -7.41 4.59
CA GLU A 5 -12.16 -8.02 3.66
C GLU A 5 -11.73 -7.81 2.21
N LEU A 6 -11.24 -6.61 1.87
CA LEU A 6 -10.74 -6.30 0.54
C LEU A 6 -9.51 -7.15 0.20
N LEU A 7 -8.55 -7.28 1.13
CA LEU A 7 -7.38 -8.13 0.95
C LEU A 7 -7.75 -9.61 0.77
N LEU A 8 -8.66 -10.12 1.60
CA LEU A 8 -9.13 -11.50 1.50
C LEU A 8 -9.84 -11.77 0.18
N GLN A 9 -10.64 -10.83 -0.32
CA GLN A 9 -11.29 -10.94 -1.64
C GLN A 9 -10.27 -10.93 -2.78
N ALA A 10 -9.26 -10.06 -2.73
CA ALA A 10 -8.21 -10.01 -3.74
C ALA A 10 -7.40 -11.31 -3.78
N ILE A 11 -7.04 -11.87 -2.62
CA ILE A 11 -6.36 -13.17 -2.53
C ILE A 11 -7.27 -14.29 -3.06
N ALA A 12 -8.54 -14.31 -2.68
CA ALA A 12 -9.49 -15.35 -3.09
C ALA A 12 -9.78 -15.33 -4.60
N GLY A 13 -9.67 -14.17 -5.26
CA GLY A 13 -9.84 -14.03 -6.71
C GLY A 13 -8.58 -14.31 -7.52
N SER A 14 -7.44 -14.54 -6.87
CA SER A 14 -6.17 -14.73 -7.58
C SER A 14 -6.05 -16.12 -8.18
N GLU A 15 -5.64 -16.20 -9.45
CA GLU A 15 -5.34 -17.47 -10.13
C GLU A 15 -3.89 -17.94 -9.91
N ALA A 16 -3.10 -17.17 -9.15
CA ALA A 16 -1.71 -17.50 -8.83
C ALA A 16 -1.62 -18.68 -7.85
N ASP A 17 -0.52 -19.42 -7.96
CA ASP A 17 -0.22 -20.54 -7.06
C ASP A 17 0.16 -20.03 -5.65
N TYR A 18 0.66 -18.79 -5.57
CA TYR A 18 0.86 -18.04 -4.34
C TYR A 18 0.65 -16.55 -4.59
N THR A 19 -0.08 -15.89 -3.68
CA THR A 19 -0.30 -14.44 -3.69
C THR A 19 0.00 -13.87 -2.31
N GLU A 20 0.82 -12.84 -2.28
CA GLU A 20 1.05 -12.00 -1.11
C GLU A 20 0.64 -10.57 -1.42
N ILE A 21 -0.07 -9.96 -0.48
CA ILE A 21 -0.39 -8.53 -0.51
C ILE A 21 0.12 -7.92 0.78
N ARG A 22 0.99 -6.92 0.69
CA ARG A 22 1.41 -6.09 1.81
C ARG A 22 0.95 -4.67 1.59
N ILE A 23 0.28 -4.09 2.58
CA ILE A 23 -0.14 -2.69 2.61
C ILE A 23 0.60 -2.00 3.75
N ASP A 24 1.14 -0.82 3.47
CA ASP A 24 1.84 0.02 4.41
C ASP A 24 1.07 1.36 4.52
N HIS A 25 0.78 1.76 5.76
CA HIS A 25 0.17 3.06 6.08
C HIS A 25 1.18 3.86 6.91
N GLU A 26 1.58 5.02 6.40
CA GLU A 26 2.50 5.93 7.10
C GLU A 26 1.78 7.25 7.38
N VAL A 27 1.86 7.71 8.62
CA VAL A 27 1.46 9.07 8.99
C VAL A 27 2.72 9.83 9.39
N ARG A 28 2.98 10.93 8.71
CA ARG A 28 4.15 11.77 8.94
C ARG A 28 3.70 13.15 9.36
N ASN A 29 4.19 13.60 10.51
CA ASN A 29 4.02 14.96 10.99
C ASN A 29 5.42 15.59 11.05
N GLN A 30 5.58 16.78 10.50
CA GLN A 30 6.84 17.52 10.55
C GLN A 30 6.58 18.97 10.96
N VAL A 31 7.41 19.43 11.88
CA VAL A 31 7.50 20.83 12.29
C VAL A 31 8.93 21.28 12.09
N GLN A 32 9.13 22.30 11.26
CA GLN A 32 10.44 22.82 10.91
C GLN A 32 10.53 24.31 11.27
N PHE A 33 11.56 24.65 12.05
CA PHE A 33 11.87 26.03 12.42
C PHE A 33 13.22 26.44 11.83
N GLN A 34 13.33 27.70 11.46
CA GLN A 34 14.61 28.37 11.24
C GLN A 34 14.77 29.47 12.28
N LYS A 35 15.69 29.27 13.23
CA LYS A 35 15.82 30.07 14.45
C LYS A 35 14.49 30.13 15.21
N ASP A 36 13.92 31.31 15.36
CA ASP A 36 12.68 31.62 16.04
C ASP A 36 11.46 31.66 15.10
N LYS A 37 11.65 31.41 13.80
CA LYS A 37 10.59 31.43 12.79
C LYS A 37 10.15 30.02 12.41
N LEU A 38 8.84 29.77 12.44
CA LEU A 38 8.24 28.56 11.88
C LEU A 38 8.34 28.62 10.34
N GLU A 39 9.02 27.65 9.75
CA GLU A 39 9.21 27.55 8.30
C GLU A 39 8.24 26.55 7.67
N ASN A 40 8.06 25.37 8.28
CA ASN A 40 7.13 24.37 7.79
C ASN A 40 6.36 23.70 8.94
N LEU A 41 5.06 23.46 8.72
CA LEU A 41 4.21 22.64 9.57
C LEU A 41 3.35 21.79 8.66
N GLU A 42 3.68 20.51 8.55
CA GLU A 42 3.05 19.58 7.63
C GLU A 42 2.58 18.32 8.35
N SER A 43 1.49 17.77 7.83
CA SER A 43 1.01 16.44 8.16
C SER A 43 0.66 15.75 6.84
N SER A 44 1.26 14.60 6.57
CA SER A 44 0.90 13.73 5.44
C SER A 44 0.45 12.37 5.95
N SER A 45 -0.39 11.73 5.16
CA SER A 45 -0.75 10.32 5.30
C SER A 45 -0.52 9.68 3.95
N GLU A 46 0.24 8.59 3.95
CA GLU A 46 0.60 7.82 2.77
C GLU A 46 0.06 6.41 2.95
N LEU A 47 -0.56 5.90 1.89
CA LEU A 47 -1.00 4.52 1.80
C LEU A 47 -0.36 3.94 0.55
N GLY A 48 0.34 2.82 0.71
CA GLY A 48 0.96 2.14 -0.39
C GLY A 48 0.96 0.64 -0.18
N GLY A 49 1.38 -0.11 -1.18
CA GLY A 49 1.45 -1.54 -1.05
C GLY A 49 2.13 -2.23 -2.21
N ILE A 50 2.40 -3.51 -2.01
CA ILE A 50 3.01 -4.39 -2.99
C ILE A 50 2.23 -5.70 -3.04
N VAL A 51 1.96 -6.15 -4.25
CA VAL A 51 1.40 -7.47 -4.55
C VAL A 51 2.49 -8.29 -5.21
N ARG A 52 2.71 -9.51 -4.74
CA ARG A 52 3.59 -10.49 -5.36
C ARG A 52 2.81 -11.76 -5.66
N CYS A 53 2.94 -12.26 -6.89
CA CYS A 53 2.29 -13.48 -7.34
C CYS A 53 3.31 -14.46 -7.91
N LEU A 54 3.15 -15.75 -7.60
CA LEU A 54 3.86 -16.85 -8.24
C LEU A 54 2.84 -17.64 -9.08
N LYS A 55 3.10 -17.78 -10.38
CA LYS A 55 2.31 -18.64 -11.28
C LYS A 55 3.22 -19.48 -12.14
N GLU A 56 3.09 -20.80 -12.05
CA GLU A 56 3.82 -21.77 -12.88
C GLU A 56 5.35 -21.55 -12.83
N GLY A 57 5.87 -21.16 -11.67
CA GLY A 57 7.29 -20.88 -11.44
C GLY A 57 7.75 -19.46 -11.80
N GLY A 58 6.89 -18.63 -12.39
CA GLY A 58 7.16 -17.23 -12.70
C GLY A 58 6.66 -16.27 -11.63
N TRP A 59 7.45 -15.22 -11.33
CA TRP A 59 7.08 -14.16 -10.38
C TRP A 59 6.59 -12.90 -11.08
N GLY A 60 5.48 -12.35 -10.61
CA GLY A 60 4.96 -11.04 -10.97
C GLY A 60 4.86 -10.12 -9.75
N ILE A 61 5.10 -8.83 -9.93
CA ILE A 61 5.03 -7.82 -8.87
C ILE A 61 4.24 -6.62 -9.38
N ALA A 62 3.34 -6.10 -8.54
CA ALA A 62 2.68 -4.82 -8.74
C ALA A 62 2.81 -3.96 -7.47
N VAL A 63 3.05 -2.67 -7.65
CA VAL A 63 3.06 -1.69 -6.56
C VAL A 63 1.85 -0.78 -6.72
N LEU A 64 1.21 -0.43 -5.61
CA LEU A 64 0.04 0.44 -5.58
C LEU A 64 0.24 1.57 -4.57
N ASN A 65 -0.33 2.73 -4.87
CA ASN A 65 -0.43 3.88 -3.95
C ASN A 65 -1.87 4.08 -3.45
N ASP A 66 -2.78 3.17 -3.82
CA ASP A 66 -4.17 3.17 -3.38
C ASP A 66 -4.69 1.74 -3.37
N ILE A 67 -5.25 1.32 -2.24
CA ILE A 67 -5.80 -0.03 -2.04
C ILE A 67 -6.99 -0.33 -2.95
N SER A 68 -7.69 0.70 -3.45
CA SER A 68 -8.77 0.55 -4.41
C SER A 68 -8.31 -0.11 -5.72
N GLN A 69 -7.01 -0.01 -6.05
CA GLN A 69 -6.40 -0.58 -7.25
C GLN A 69 -6.27 -2.11 -7.19
N LEU A 70 -6.39 -2.74 -6.01
CA LEU A 70 -6.32 -4.19 -5.86
C LEU A 70 -7.41 -4.94 -6.63
N ARG A 71 -8.53 -4.29 -6.95
CA ARG A 71 -9.60 -4.92 -7.76
C ARG A 71 -9.24 -5.05 -9.24
N GLN A 72 -8.18 -4.38 -9.68
CA GLN A 72 -7.75 -4.32 -11.08
C GLN A 72 -6.49 -5.16 -11.33
N LYS A 73 -6.05 -5.92 -10.33
CA LYS A 73 -4.80 -6.71 -10.33
C LYS A 73 -5.13 -8.14 -9.97
#